data_AF-A0A947T675-F1
#
_entry.id   AF-A0A947T675-F1
#
_cell.length_a   1.000
_cell.length_b   1.000
_cell.length_c   1.000
_cell.angle_alpha   90.00
_cell.angle_beta   90.00
_cell.angle_gamma   90.00
#
_symmetry.space_group_name_H-M   'P 1'
#
loop_
_entity.id
_entity.type
_entity.pdbx_description
1 polymer ?
#
loop_
_entity_poly.entity_id
_entity_poly.type
_entity_poly.pdbx_seq_one_letter_code
_entity_poly.pdbx_strand_id
1 'polypeptide(L)'
;LYDTHCASCHRIDGTGDENWRSINADGSYPAPPHDSTGHTWHHSNRLLIDLIANGSDFAQSRMPEFGDRLSTGEIEAILEYIKTWWGPEERAFQWEVSQQES
;
A
#
# COMPACT_ATOMS: atom_id res chain seq x y z
N LEU A 1 2.93 11.94 -8.02
CA LEU A 1 3.39 10.55 -7.83
C LEU A 1 2.22 9.67 -7.41
N TYR A 2 1.77 9.72 -6.14
CA TYR A 2 0.64 8.88 -5.68
C TYR A 2 -0.62 9.01 -6.54
N ASP A 3 -1.12 10.24 -6.76
CA ASP A 3 -2.34 10.47 -7.55
C ASP A 3 -2.28 9.88 -8.97
N THR A 4 -1.09 9.94 -9.57
CA THR A 4 -0.85 9.47 -10.94
C THR A 4 -0.84 7.94 -11.03
N HIS A 5 -0.35 7.25 -10.01
CA HIS A 5 -0.03 5.83 -10.09
C HIS A 5 -0.94 4.95 -9.22
N CYS A 6 -1.48 5.47 -8.13
CA CYS A 6 -2.12 4.69 -7.07
C CYS A 6 -3.61 5.06 -6.87
N ALA A 7 -3.95 6.35 -6.98
CA ALA A 7 -5.28 6.85 -6.61
C ALA A 7 -6.44 6.32 -7.47
N SER A 8 -6.16 5.82 -8.68
CA SER A 8 -7.20 5.20 -9.51
C SER A 8 -7.82 3.94 -8.88
N CYS A 9 -7.07 3.25 -8.01
CA CYS A 9 -7.54 2.08 -7.28
C CYS A 9 -7.71 2.37 -5.78
N HIS A 10 -6.75 3.04 -5.15
CA HIS A 10 -6.74 3.28 -3.71
C HIS A 10 -7.45 4.57 -3.28
N ARG A 11 -8.02 5.32 -4.24
CA ARG A 11 -8.59 6.67 -4.09
C ARG A 11 -7.56 7.72 -3.68
N ILE A 12 -7.88 8.99 -3.89
CA ILE A 12 -6.95 10.10 -3.65
C ILE A 12 -6.62 10.33 -2.17
N ASP A 13 -7.52 9.91 -1.29
CA ASP A 13 -7.40 9.98 0.17
C ASP A 13 -6.97 8.66 0.80
N GLY A 14 -6.63 7.64 -0.01
CA GLY A 14 -6.19 6.34 0.47
C GLY A 14 -7.29 5.49 1.09
N THR A 15 -8.57 5.85 0.94
CA THR A 15 -9.69 5.10 1.54
C THR A 15 -9.98 3.76 0.85
N GLY A 16 -9.40 3.51 -0.33
CA GLY A 16 -9.58 2.24 -1.05
C GLY A 16 -11.03 1.95 -1.42
N ASP A 17 -11.34 0.73 -1.87
CA ASP A 17 -12.72 0.36 -2.17
C ASP A 17 -13.53 0.11 -0.88
N GLU A 18 -14.81 0.49 -0.84
CA GLU A 18 -15.67 0.30 0.34
C GLU A 18 -15.84 -1.19 0.69
N ASN A 19 -15.87 -2.05 -0.33
CA ASN A 19 -16.06 -3.49 -0.17
C ASN A 19 -14.75 -4.29 -0.27
N TRP A 20 -13.60 -3.68 0.05
CA TRP A 20 -12.27 -4.29 -0.12
C TRP A 20 -12.06 -5.66 0.53
N ARG A 21 -12.88 -6.01 1.53
CA ARG A 21 -12.84 -7.33 2.20
C ARG A 21 -13.64 -8.42 1.46
N SER A 22 -14.42 -8.05 0.45
CA SER A 22 -15.28 -8.95 -0.31
C SER A 22 -14.70 -9.17 -1.70
N ILE A 23 -14.67 -10.43 -2.12
CA ILE A 23 -14.17 -10.81 -3.45
C ILE A 23 -15.14 -10.30 -4.53
N ASN A 24 -14.59 -9.72 -5.59
CA ASN A 24 -15.32 -9.29 -6.79
C ASN A 24 -15.90 -10.49 -7.55
N ALA A 25 -16.85 -10.24 -8.46
CA ALA A 25 -17.46 -11.29 -9.29
C ALA A 25 -16.44 -12.08 -10.14
N ASP A 26 -15.30 -11.47 -10.44
CA ASP A 26 -14.20 -12.07 -11.19
C ASP A 26 -13.16 -12.80 -10.32
N GLY A 27 -13.40 -12.89 -9.01
CA GLY A 27 -12.52 -13.59 -8.07
C GLY A 27 -11.40 -12.72 -7.49
N SER A 28 -11.26 -11.46 -7.90
CA SER A 28 -10.22 -10.55 -7.36
C SER A 28 -10.62 -9.86 -6.06
N TYR A 29 -9.63 -9.48 -5.25
CA TYR A 29 -9.86 -8.55 -4.15
C TYR A 29 -9.81 -7.09 -4.65
N PRO A 30 -10.74 -6.22 -4.25
CA PRO A 30 -10.62 -4.79 -4.48
C PRO A 30 -9.41 -4.20 -3.73
N ALA A 31 -8.99 -3.01 -4.16
CA ALA A 31 -7.88 -2.31 -3.53
C ALA A 31 -8.20 -1.93 -2.07
N PRO A 32 -7.38 -2.35 -1.09
CA PRO A 32 -7.62 -2.02 0.31
C PRO A 32 -7.33 -0.54 0.62
N PRO A 33 -7.92 0.00 1.71
CA PRO A 33 -7.51 1.27 2.27
C PRO A 33 -6.05 1.26 2.71
N HIS A 34 -5.37 2.35 2.41
CA HIS A 34 -4.05 2.68 2.92
C HIS A 34 -4.11 3.57 4.17
N ASP A 35 -5.25 4.16 4.51
CA ASP A 35 -5.44 4.89 5.77
C ASP A 35 -5.51 3.95 7.01
N SER A 36 -5.76 4.54 8.19
CA SER A 36 -5.88 3.82 9.46
C SER A 36 -7.05 2.81 9.51
N THR A 37 -8.01 2.83 8.58
CA THR A 37 -9.10 1.84 8.53
C THR A 37 -8.66 0.52 7.87
N GLY A 38 -7.55 0.56 7.15
CA GLY A 38 -6.89 -0.60 6.56
C GLY A 38 -5.87 -1.25 7.48
N HIS A 39 -4.92 -1.96 6.86
CA HIS A 39 -3.88 -2.70 7.59
C HIS A 39 -2.47 -2.49 6.99
N THR A 40 -2.32 -1.50 6.10
CA THR A 40 -1.05 -1.26 5.40
C THR A 40 0.09 -0.99 6.39
N TRP A 41 -0.21 -0.24 7.47
CA TRP A 41 0.72 0.11 8.54
C TRP A 41 1.20 -1.08 9.39
N HIS A 42 0.59 -2.27 9.26
CA HIS A 42 1.09 -3.47 9.92
C HIS A 42 2.37 -4.04 9.30
N HIS A 43 2.77 -3.54 8.12
CA HIS A 43 3.83 -4.12 7.31
C HIS A 43 5.06 -3.23 7.29
N SER A 44 6.24 -3.85 7.17
CA SER A 44 7.52 -3.13 7.15
C SER A 44 7.68 -2.24 5.91
N ASN A 45 8.59 -1.26 5.99
CA ASN A 45 9.02 -0.50 4.82
C ASN A 45 9.53 -1.41 3.71
N ARG A 46 10.35 -2.41 4.06
CA ARG A 46 10.95 -3.33 3.10
C ARG A 46 9.89 -4.07 2.29
N LEU A 47 8.93 -4.68 2.98
CA LEU A 47 7.82 -5.40 2.34
C LEU A 47 6.96 -4.45 1.51
N LEU A 48 6.61 -3.28 2.03
CA LEU A 48 5.76 -2.33 1.29
C LEU A 48 6.46 -1.78 0.03
N ILE A 49 7.75 -1.49 0.10
CA ILE A 49 8.55 -1.08 -1.06
C ILE A 49 8.63 -2.21 -2.09
N ASP A 50 8.85 -3.45 -1.63
CA ASP A 50 8.90 -4.63 -2.49
C ASP A 50 7.55 -4.86 -3.21
N LEU A 51 6.43 -4.73 -2.50
CA LEU A 51 5.09 -4.85 -3.07
C LEU A 51 4.78 -3.76 -4.11
N ILE A 52 5.27 -2.53 -3.91
CA ILE A 52 5.13 -1.47 -4.92
C ILE A 52 6.02 -1.76 -6.14
N ALA A 53 7.27 -2.16 -5.90
CA ALA A 53 8.23 -2.42 -6.97
C ALA A 53 7.81 -3.63 -7.82
N ASN A 54 7.47 -4.74 -7.19
CA ASN A 54 7.33 -6.06 -7.80
C ASN A 54 5.87 -6.54 -7.87
N GLY A 55 4.92 -5.75 -7.38
CA GLY A 55 3.52 -6.17 -7.27
C GLY A 55 3.30 -7.14 -6.10
N SER A 56 2.08 -7.66 -5.99
CA SER A 56 1.69 -8.56 -4.90
C SER A 56 1.42 -9.96 -5.40
N ASP A 57 2.13 -10.95 -4.84
CA ASP A 57 1.85 -12.38 -5.02
C ASP A 57 0.62 -12.86 -4.25
N PHE A 58 -0.09 -11.96 -3.55
CA PHE A 58 -1.33 -12.32 -2.88
C PHE A 58 -2.34 -12.81 -3.93
N ALA A 59 -2.83 -14.03 -3.74
CA ALA A 59 -3.72 -14.67 -4.70
C ALA A 59 -4.88 -13.73 -5.05
N GLN A 60 -5.07 -13.51 -6.36
CA GLN A 60 -6.12 -12.65 -6.92
C GLN A 60 -5.96 -11.14 -6.63
N SER A 61 -4.78 -10.68 -6.23
CA SER A 61 -4.42 -9.25 -6.23
C SER A 61 -4.36 -8.71 -7.66
N ARG A 62 -4.78 -7.45 -7.83
CA ARG A 62 -4.69 -6.69 -9.09
C ARG A 62 -3.65 -5.58 -9.05
N MET A 63 -2.87 -5.50 -7.98
CA MET A 63 -1.86 -4.47 -7.83
C MET A 63 -0.72 -4.72 -8.83
N PRO A 64 -0.48 -3.79 -9.78
CA PRO A 64 0.59 -3.95 -10.76
C PRO A 64 1.96 -3.69 -10.13
N GLU A 65 3.01 -4.20 -10.77
CA GLU A 65 4.39 -3.85 -10.46
C GLU A 65 4.76 -2.46 -11.02
N PHE A 66 5.60 -1.72 -10.30
CA PHE A 66 6.05 -0.38 -10.69
C PHE A 66 7.57 -0.24 -10.83
N GLY A 67 8.36 -1.31 -10.62
CA GLY A 67 9.82 -1.25 -10.61
C GLY A 67 10.45 -0.76 -11.92
N ASP A 68 9.80 -1.00 -13.06
CA ASP A 68 10.24 -0.48 -14.36
C ASP A 68 9.72 0.94 -14.67
N ARG A 69 8.82 1.48 -13.86
CA ARG A 69 8.12 2.75 -14.09
C ARG A 69 8.52 3.84 -13.10
N LEU A 70 8.94 3.46 -11.91
CA LEU A 70 9.28 4.35 -10.80
C LEU A 70 10.66 3.99 -10.26
N SER A 71 11.46 5.03 -9.98
CA SER A 71 12.72 4.85 -9.25
C SER A 71 12.47 4.45 -7.79
N THR A 72 13.48 3.85 -7.15
CA THR A 72 13.41 3.52 -5.71
C THR A 72 13.03 4.73 -4.85
N GLY A 73 13.58 5.91 -5.14
CA GLY A 73 13.25 7.13 -4.40
C GLY A 73 11.80 7.60 -4.60
N GLU A 74 11.20 7.35 -5.77
CA GLU A 74 9.77 7.65 -5.99
C GLU A 74 8.87 6.66 -5.28
N ILE A 75 9.25 5.38 -5.21
CA ILE A 75 8.53 4.36 -4.44
C ILE A 75 8.58 4.69 -2.95
N GLU A 76 9.75 5.04 -2.43
CA GLU A 76 9.92 5.49 -1.04
C GLU A 76 9.08 6.75 -0.77
N ALA A 77 9.10 7.73 -1.67
CA ALA A 77 8.29 8.95 -1.53
C ALA A 77 6.77 8.66 -1.54
N ILE A 78 6.32 7.69 -2.33
CA ILE A 78 4.92 7.22 -2.30
C ILE A 78 4.58 6.61 -0.94
N LEU A 79 5.45 5.75 -0.40
CA LEU A 79 5.24 5.14 0.91
C LEU A 79 5.24 6.19 2.04
N GLU A 80 6.15 7.16 1.99
CA GLU A 80 6.18 8.28 2.94
C GLU A 80 4.92 9.15 2.86
N TYR A 81 4.36 9.34 1.66
CA TYR A 81 3.07 10.01 1.50
C TYR A 81 1.93 9.22 2.14
N ILE A 82 1.85 7.90 1.91
CA ILE A 82 0.84 7.03 2.52
C ILE A 82 0.89 7.11 4.05
N LYS A 83 2.10 7.13 4.65
CA LYS A 83 2.31 7.28 6.09
C LYS A 83 1.71 8.54 6.70
N THR A 84 1.42 9.56 5.90
CA THR A 84 0.79 10.80 6.38
C THR A 84 -0.67 10.62 6.79
N TRP A 85 -1.34 9.56 6.32
CA TRP A 85 -2.72 9.24 6.71
C TRP A 85 -2.84 8.48 8.02
N TRP A 86 -1.70 8.05 8.58
CA TRP A 86 -1.68 7.24 9.79
C TRP A 86 -1.67 8.12 11.04
N GLY A 87 -2.23 7.61 12.12
CA GLY A 87 -2.07 8.22 13.44
C GLY A 87 -0.66 8.01 14.02
N PRO A 88 -0.37 8.63 15.18
CA PRO A 88 0.89 8.41 15.88
C PRO A 88 1.13 6.95 16.27
N GLU A 89 0.08 6.22 16.64
CA GLU A 89 0.18 4.82 17.09
C GLU A 89 0.52 3.89 15.92
N GLU A 90 -0.16 4.04 14.79
CA GLU A 90 0.09 3.25 13.59
C GLU A 90 1.49 3.51 13.02
N ARG A 91 1.95 4.78 13.01
CA ARG A 91 3.33 5.10 12.62
C ARG A 91 4.36 4.50 13.57
N ALA A 92 4.09 4.51 14.88
CA ALA A 92 4.99 3.90 15.86
C ALA A 92 5.08 2.38 15.66
N PHE A 93 3.94 1.71 15.49
CA PHE A 93 3.90 0.27 15.19
C PHE A 93 4.64 -0.05 13.90
N GLN A 94 4.36 0.69 12.83
CA GLN A 94 4.98 0.45 11.53
C GLN A 94 6.50 0.67 11.56
N TRP A 95 6.95 1.67 12.33
CA TRP A 95 8.36 1.88 12.60
C TRP A 95 8.98 0.68 13.29
N GLU A 96 8.37 0.17 14.37
CA GLU A 96 8.84 -1.01 15.10
C GLU A 96 8.92 -2.25 14.20
N VAL A 97 7.91 -2.53 13.39
CA VAL A 97 7.92 -3.63 12.42
C VAL A 97 9.04 -3.44 11.40
N SER A 98 9.24 -2.23 10.91
CA SER A 98 10.30 -1.92 9.95
C SER A 98 11.71 -2.14 10.50
N GLN A 99 11.93 -1.91 11.80
CA GLN A 99 13.24 -2.18 12.42
C GLN A 99 13.50 -3.68 12.59
N GLN A 100 12.45 -4.50 12.78
CA GLN A 100 12.58 -5.94 13.04
C GLN A 100 12.89 -6.77 11.78
N GLU A 101 12.61 -6.25 10.59
CA GLU A 101 12.88 -6.91 9.30
C GLU A 101 14.22 -6.49 8.63
N SER A 102 15.08 -5.78 9.37
CA SER A 102 16.38 -5.29 8.90
C SER A 102 17.49 -6.35 8.86
#